data_AF-A0AA41CMT3-F1
#
_entry.id   AF-A0AA41CMT3-F1
#
_cell.length_a   1.000
_cell.length_b   1.000
_cell.length_c   1.000
_cell.angle_alpha   90.00
_cell.angle_beta   90.00
_cell.angle_gamma   90.00
#
_symmetry.space_group_name_H-M   'P 1'
#
loop_
_entity.id
_entity.type
_entity.pdbx_description
1 polymer ?
#
loop_
_entity_poly.entity_id
_entity_poly.type
_entity_poly.pdbx_seq_one_letter_code
_entity_poly.pdbx_strand_id
1 'polypeptide(L)'
;MTSSPSPPGYLAPVSHHPSGVVPRTPPRRLAALLRCCHPEPALAVTVFVTALAVAAGHRVAGAAAVGTAVLAGQLSVGWCNDAADARRDTVCGRTDKPVAEGRLPARTVAVAAWTALVLCVPLSLLSGPGAAAAHLTGVAAGWGYNMRLKHTPLSPLPYAVGFASLPVFVTLGLPRPVWPVWWVVAAGALLGVGAHLVNVLPDIEDDLATGVRGLPQRLGRTACRWLAPSVMLAAVGVVVAGPPGPAGAGGLCLAVVAGAVAVAGTATAAGRGSRWPFRAAMVVAGLAVVRLLGSGAELV
;
A
#
# COMPACT_ATOMS: atom_id res chain seq x y z
N MET A 1 41.82 33.16 45.30
CA MET A 1 41.44 31.78 44.89
C MET A 1 39.93 31.74 44.85
N THR A 2 39.33 31.92 43.67
CA THR A 2 37.87 31.92 43.46
C THR A 2 37.52 30.70 42.62
N SER A 3 36.83 29.75 43.23
CA SER A 3 36.41 28.47 42.64
C SER A 3 35.21 28.68 41.71
N SER A 4 35.34 28.32 40.43
CA SER A 4 34.23 28.21 39.48
C SER A 4 33.43 26.92 39.71
N PRO A 5 32.09 26.92 39.58
CA PRO A 5 31.29 25.69 39.63
C PRO A 5 31.33 24.97 38.27
N SER A 6 31.57 23.66 38.29
CA SER A 6 31.53 22.78 37.12
C SER A 6 30.10 22.62 36.60
N PRO A 7 29.88 22.50 35.26
CA PRO A 7 28.56 22.28 34.70
C PRO A 7 28.05 20.86 34.97
N PRO A 8 26.72 20.65 35.13
CA PRO A 8 26.15 19.33 35.35
C PRO A 8 26.33 18.45 34.10
N GLY A 9 26.89 17.25 34.32
CA GLY A 9 27.11 16.26 33.29
C GLY A 9 25.79 15.84 32.64
N TYR A 10 25.67 16.11 31.33
CA TYR A 10 24.62 15.56 30.49
C TYR A 10 24.89 14.06 30.27
N LEU A 11 24.41 13.23 31.19
CA LEU A 11 24.32 11.79 30.97
C LEU A 11 23.14 11.54 30.04
N ALA A 12 23.42 11.34 28.75
CA ALA A 12 22.46 10.78 27.82
C ALA A 12 21.96 9.42 28.38
N PRO A 13 20.66 9.13 28.36
CA PRO A 13 20.17 7.81 28.76
C PRO A 13 20.71 6.77 27.77
N VAL A 14 21.68 5.98 28.22
CA VAL A 14 22.10 4.76 27.53
C VAL A 14 20.92 3.80 27.58
N SER A 15 20.36 3.45 26.41
CA SER A 15 19.28 2.47 26.33
C SER A 15 19.76 1.12 26.86
N HIS A 16 19.23 0.70 28.01
CA HIS A 16 19.51 -0.61 28.62
C HIS A 16 18.75 -1.78 27.97
N HIS A 17 18.22 -1.64 26.76
CA HIS A 17 17.65 -2.79 26.06
C HIS A 17 18.77 -3.66 25.49
N PRO A 18 18.95 -4.90 25.98
CA PRO A 18 19.85 -5.85 25.33
C PRO A 18 19.34 -6.03 23.90
N SER A 19 20.17 -5.66 22.93
CA SER A 19 19.85 -5.76 21.51
C SER A 19 19.54 -7.22 21.19
N GLY A 20 18.25 -7.53 21.07
CA GLY A 20 17.75 -8.84 20.67
C GLY A 20 18.02 -9.08 19.19
N VAL A 21 19.30 -9.17 18.82
CA VAL A 21 19.72 -9.60 17.49
C VAL A 21 19.16 -11.01 17.32
N VAL A 22 18.23 -11.16 16.38
CA VAL A 22 17.64 -12.47 16.06
C VAL A 22 18.79 -13.47 15.82
N PRO A 23 18.73 -14.68 16.40
CA PRO A 23 19.72 -15.72 16.14
C PRO A 23 19.93 -15.89 14.64
N ARG A 24 21.18 -16.08 14.21
CA ARG A 24 21.61 -16.13 12.80
C ARG A 24 20.93 -17.21 11.94
N THR A 25 20.00 -17.98 12.49
CA THR A 25 19.26 -19.03 11.79
C THR A 25 18.38 -18.45 10.65
N PRO A 26 18.53 -18.94 9.41
CA PRO A 26 17.83 -18.43 8.23
C PRO A 26 16.29 -18.35 8.33
N PRO A 27 15.55 -19.34 8.90
CA PRO A 27 14.08 -19.28 8.92
C PRO A 27 13.53 -18.13 9.77
N ARG A 28 14.19 -17.78 10.87
CA ARG A 28 13.79 -16.65 11.73
C ARG A 28 14.02 -15.31 11.05
N ARG A 29 15.08 -15.19 10.24
CA ARG A 29 15.38 -13.99 9.44
C ARG A 29 14.41 -13.81 8.29
N LEU A 30 14.05 -14.88 7.58
CA LEU A 30 13.05 -14.83 6.52
C LEU A 30 11.68 -14.41 7.06
N ALA A 31 11.24 -15.02 8.17
CA ALA A 31 9.98 -14.64 8.81
C ALA A 31 9.97 -13.18 9.27
N ALA A 32 11.10 -12.67 9.79
CA ALA A 32 11.23 -11.26 10.16
C ALA A 32 11.21 -10.34 8.93
N LEU A 33 11.87 -10.71 7.83
CA LEU A 33 11.83 -9.94 6.57
C LEU A 33 10.42 -9.89 5.99
N LEU A 34 9.70 -11.02 5.97
CA LEU A 34 8.30 -11.06 5.50
C LEU A 34 7.35 -10.23 6.36
N ARG A 35 7.68 -9.98 7.63
CA ARG A 35 6.91 -9.04 8.46
C ARG A 35 7.22 -7.58 8.12
N CYS A 36 8.41 -7.27 7.60
CA CYS A 36 8.83 -5.91 7.24
C CYS A 36 8.29 -5.40 5.89
N CYS A 37 7.38 -6.12 5.21
CA CYS A 37 6.86 -5.71 3.90
C CYS A 37 5.36 -5.40 3.90
N HIS A 38 4.74 -5.23 5.07
CA HIS A 38 3.27 -5.12 5.20
C HIS A 38 2.56 -6.29 4.47
N PRO A 39 2.70 -7.53 4.99
CA PRO A 39 2.33 -8.74 4.25
C PRO A 39 0.84 -8.79 3.87
N GLU A 40 -0.03 -8.20 4.68
CA GLU A 40 -1.48 -8.16 4.44
C GLU A 40 -1.84 -7.33 3.17
N PRO A 41 -1.46 -6.04 3.04
CA PRO A 41 -1.65 -5.30 1.79
C PRO A 41 -0.93 -5.92 0.59
N ALA A 42 0.33 -6.37 0.77
CA ALA A 42 1.12 -6.95 -0.32
C ALA A 42 0.44 -8.18 -0.91
N LEU A 43 -0.07 -9.07 -0.05
CA LEU A 43 -0.82 -10.26 -0.46
C LEU A 43 -2.14 -9.87 -1.12
N ALA A 44 -2.90 -8.94 -0.53
CA ALA A 44 -4.19 -8.52 -1.07
C ALA A 44 -4.06 -7.95 -2.49
N VAL A 45 -3.14 -7.00 -2.71
CA VAL A 45 -2.90 -6.41 -4.04
C VAL A 45 -2.43 -7.48 -5.03
N THR A 46 -1.50 -8.35 -4.61
CA THR A 46 -1.02 -9.44 -5.47
C THR A 46 -2.16 -10.37 -5.91
N VAL A 47 -3.00 -10.80 -4.97
CA VAL A 47 -4.15 -11.68 -5.27
C VAL A 47 -5.16 -10.99 -6.18
N PHE A 48 -5.54 -9.75 -5.87
CA PHE A 48 -6.53 -9.01 -6.65
C PHE A 48 -6.05 -8.75 -8.09
N VAL A 49 -4.79 -8.35 -8.28
CA VAL A 49 -4.25 -8.09 -9.61
C VAL A 49 -4.03 -9.39 -10.40
N THR A 50 -3.64 -10.48 -9.73
CA THR A 50 -3.54 -11.81 -10.36
C THR A 50 -4.91 -12.31 -10.80
N ALA A 51 -5.94 -12.15 -9.95
CA ALA A 51 -7.32 -12.50 -10.30
C ALA A 51 -7.83 -11.66 -11.48
N LEU A 52 -7.53 -10.35 -11.49
CA LEU A 52 -7.85 -9.46 -12.60
C LEU A 52 -7.18 -9.91 -13.90
N ALA A 53 -5.91 -10.35 -13.86
CA ALA A 53 -5.22 -10.89 -15.02
C ALA A 53 -5.91 -12.16 -15.56
N VAL A 54 -6.32 -13.07 -14.68
CA VAL A 54 -7.09 -14.27 -15.08
C VAL A 54 -8.40 -13.87 -15.75
N ALA A 55 -9.17 -12.95 -15.16
CA ALA A 55 -10.43 -12.49 -15.74
C ALA A 55 -10.27 -11.72 -17.05
N ALA A 56 -9.17 -11.00 -17.22
CA ALA A 56 -8.82 -10.30 -18.47
C ALA A 56 -8.38 -11.26 -19.59
N GLY A 57 -8.29 -12.57 -19.33
CA GLY A 57 -7.98 -13.58 -20.35
C GLY A 57 -6.49 -13.95 -20.45
N HIS A 58 -5.68 -13.65 -19.44
CA HIS A 58 -4.30 -14.14 -19.40
C HIS A 58 -4.27 -15.67 -19.31
N ARG A 59 -3.36 -16.29 -20.07
CA ARG A 59 -2.99 -17.70 -19.84
C ARG A 59 -2.37 -17.86 -18.45
N VAL A 60 -2.38 -19.08 -17.90
CA VAL A 60 -1.81 -19.39 -16.56
C VAL A 60 -0.41 -18.81 -16.37
N ALA A 61 0.49 -18.99 -17.35
CA ALA A 61 1.85 -18.44 -17.29
C ALA A 61 1.89 -16.89 -17.28
N GLY A 62 0.97 -16.22 -17.99
CA GLY A 62 0.86 -14.76 -18.01
C GLY A 62 0.33 -14.22 -16.68
N ALA A 63 -0.72 -14.84 -16.13
CA ALA A 63 -1.23 -14.49 -14.81
C ALA A 63 -0.18 -14.71 -13.71
N ALA A 64 0.60 -15.79 -13.78
CA ALA A 64 1.72 -16.04 -12.87
C ALA A 64 2.83 -14.98 -13.01
N ALA A 65 3.16 -14.56 -14.24
CA ALA A 65 4.11 -13.47 -14.48
C ALA A 65 3.63 -12.14 -13.87
N VAL A 66 2.35 -11.79 -14.07
CA VAL A 66 1.73 -10.61 -13.43
C VAL A 66 1.80 -10.71 -11.90
N GLY A 67 1.37 -11.82 -11.32
CA GLY A 67 1.37 -12.01 -9.87
C GLY A 67 2.76 -11.94 -9.25
N THR A 68 3.76 -12.58 -9.87
CA THR A 68 5.15 -12.54 -9.39
C THR A 68 5.78 -11.15 -9.55
N ALA A 69 5.50 -10.44 -10.63
CA ALA A 69 5.93 -9.05 -10.80
C ALA A 69 5.34 -8.15 -9.71
N VAL A 70 4.02 -8.18 -9.51
CA VAL A 70 3.33 -7.39 -8.48
C VAL A 70 3.86 -7.71 -7.10
N LEU A 71 4.05 -8.99 -6.77
CA LEU A 71 4.61 -9.40 -5.49
C LEU A 71 6.02 -8.82 -5.29
N ALA A 72 6.90 -8.90 -6.29
CA ALA A 72 8.24 -8.31 -6.21
C ALA A 72 8.18 -6.78 -6.01
N GLY A 73 7.30 -6.09 -6.72
CA GLY A 73 7.06 -4.65 -6.55
C GLY A 73 6.56 -4.30 -5.14
N GLN A 74 5.57 -5.04 -4.62
CA GLN A 74 5.02 -4.85 -3.28
C GLN A 74 6.07 -5.10 -2.18
N LEU A 75 6.85 -6.18 -2.30
CA LEU A 75 7.96 -6.46 -1.39
C LEU A 75 9.00 -5.34 -1.41
N SER A 76 9.36 -4.86 -2.60
CA SER A 76 10.31 -3.75 -2.76
C SER A 76 9.81 -2.47 -2.06
N VAL A 77 8.58 -2.05 -2.35
CA VAL A 77 7.98 -0.84 -1.78
C VAL A 77 7.80 -0.97 -0.26
N GLY A 78 7.34 -2.13 0.22
CA GLY A 78 7.14 -2.39 1.65
C GLY A 78 8.44 -2.34 2.44
N TRP A 79 9.47 -3.05 1.98
CA TRP A 79 10.79 -3.02 2.63
C TRP A 79 11.46 -1.64 2.53
N CYS A 80 11.28 -0.95 1.41
CA CYS A 80 11.74 0.43 1.24
C CYS A 80 11.14 1.34 2.31
N ASN A 81 9.84 1.21 2.61
CA ASN A 81 9.19 2.00 3.65
C ASN A 81 9.78 1.71 5.04
N ASP A 82 9.87 0.43 5.43
CA ASP A 82 10.39 0.04 6.75
C ASP A 82 11.86 0.45 6.94
N ALA A 83 12.67 0.38 5.88
CA ALA A 83 14.05 0.85 5.93
C ALA A 83 14.14 2.38 6.08
N ALA A 84 13.29 3.13 5.35
CA ALA A 84 13.24 4.59 5.44
C ALA A 84 12.66 5.08 6.77
N ASP A 85 11.78 4.30 7.40
CA ASP A 85 11.07 4.67 8.62
C ASP A 85 11.73 4.17 9.89
N ALA A 86 12.75 3.31 9.78
CA ALA A 86 13.45 2.68 10.89
C ALA A 86 13.68 3.61 12.10
N ARG A 87 14.30 4.78 11.88
CA ARG A 87 14.57 5.74 12.97
C ARG A 87 13.29 6.28 13.61
N ARG A 88 12.27 6.62 12.81
CA ARG A 88 10.99 7.14 13.31
C ARG A 88 10.23 6.07 14.07
N ASP A 89 10.15 4.87 13.52
CA ASP A 89 9.46 3.75 14.13
C ASP A 89 10.09 3.36 15.48
N THR A 90 11.41 3.44 15.61
CA THR A 90 12.10 3.28 16.90
C THR A 90 11.75 4.40 17.88
N VAL A 91 11.72 5.67 17.44
CA VAL A 91 11.33 6.81 18.29
C VAL A 91 9.88 6.69 18.77
N CYS A 92 8.98 6.19 17.93
CA CYS A 92 7.58 5.93 18.28
C CYS A 92 7.37 4.64 19.09
N GLY A 93 8.42 3.86 19.37
CA GLY A 93 8.33 2.62 20.14
C GLY A 93 7.48 1.52 19.46
N ARG A 94 7.47 1.45 18.12
CA ARG A 94 6.69 0.46 17.38
C ARG A 94 7.18 -0.97 17.68
N THR A 95 6.29 -1.82 18.21
CA THR A 95 6.57 -3.25 18.52
C THR A 95 6.09 -4.22 17.44
N ASP A 96 5.28 -3.75 16.50
CA ASP A 96 4.82 -4.56 15.38
C ASP A 96 5.88 -4.66 14.27
N LYS A 97 6.89 -3.77 14.25
CA LYS A 97 7.91 -3.67 13.21
C LYS A 97 9.26 -4.27 13.65
N PRO A 98 9.76 -5.34 12.98
CA PRO A 98 11.03 -5.97 13.36
C PRO A 98 12.26 -5.05 13.30
N VAL A 99 12.27 -4.05 12.41
CA VAL A 99 13.38 -3.08 12.34
C VAL A 99 13.37 -2.13 13.53
N ALA A 100 12.19 -1.65 13.93
CA ALA A 100 12.02 -0.72 15.04
C ALA A 100 12.47 -1.32 16.38
N GLU A 101 12.22 -2.62 16.57
CA GLU A 101 12.68 -3.40 17.73
C GLU A 101 14.16 -3.83 17.68
N GLY A 102 14.90 -3.46 16.62
CA GLY A 102 16.29 -3.88 16.46
C GLY A 102 16.49 -5.37 16.13
N ARG A 103 15.42 -6.11 15.81
CA ARG A 103 15.49 -7.52 15.41
C ARG A 103 16.16 -7.70 14.04
N LEU A 104 16.05 -6.71 13.16
CA LEU A 104 16.69 -6.66 11.85
C LEU A 104 17.38 -5.31 11.60
N PRO A 105 18.63 -5.28 11.07
CA PRO A 105 19.26 -4.04 10.67
C PRO A 105 18.50 -3.39 9.51
N ALA A 106 18.27 -2.07 9.57
CA ALA A 106 17.63 -1.30 8.50
C ALA A 106 18.36 -1.48 7.15
N ARG A 107 19.69 -1.59 7.16
CA ARG A 107 20.50 -1.87 5.96
C ARG A 107 20.13 -3.21 5.30
N THR A 108 19.84 -4.25 6.08
CA THR A 108 19.44 -5.56 5.54
C THR A 108 18.10 -5.45 4.81
N VAL A 109 17.14 -4.71 5.39
CA VAL A 109 15.84 -4.48 4.76
C VAL A 109 15.96 -3.59 3.52
N ALA A 110 16.84 -2.57 3.55
CA ALA A 110 17.14 -1.75 2.38
C ALA A 110 17.73 -2.57 1.22
N VAL A 111 18.67 -3.48 1.52
CA VAL A 111 19.24 -4.38 0.51
C VAL A 111 18.14 -5.27 -0.08
N ALA A 112 17.27 -5.85 0.76
CA ALA A 112 16.13 -6.65 0.29
C ALA A 112 15.19 -5.83 -0.62
N ALA A 113 14.90 -4.56 -0.25
CA ALA A 113 14.08 -3.65 -1.06
C ALA A 113 14.65 -3.43 -2.46
N TRP A 114 15.97 -3.17 -2.54
CA TRP A 114 16.68 -2.98 -3.81
C TRP A 114 16.78 -4.28 -4.62
N THR A 115 17.06 -5.41 -3.98
CA THR A 115 17.07 -6.71 -4.66
C THR A 115 15.71 -7.03 -5.27
N ALA A 116 14.62 -6.82 -4.52
CA ALA A 116 13.26 -6.98 -5.04
C ALA A 116 12.95 -6.00 -6.18
N LEU A 117 13.44 -4.76 -6.12
CA LEU A 117 13.30 -3.80 -7.22
C LEU A 117 14.00 -4.28 -8.49
N VAL A 118 15.25 -4.75 -8.36
CA VAL A 118 16.03 -5.28 -9.48
C VAL A 118 15.35 -6.49 -10.11
N LEU A 119 14.76 -7.39 -9.30
CA LEU A 119 13.99 -8.54 -9.80
C LEU A 119 12.64 -8.12 -10.39
N CYS A 120 12.02 -7.07 -9.87
CA CYS A 120 10.74 -6.55 -10.36
C CYS A 120 10.82 -6.14 -11.83
N VAL A 121 11.95 -5.60 -12.29
CA VAL A 121 12.14 -5.16 -13.68
C VAL A 121 11.98 -6.31 -14.69
N PRO A 122 12.81 -7.37 -14.68
CA PRO A 122 12.67 -8.48 -15.61
C PRO A 122 11.33 -9.22 -15.43
N LEU A 123 10.82 -9.36 -14.20
CA LEU A 123 9.51 -9.98 -13.97
C LEU A 123 8.37 -9.19 -14.64
N SER A 124 8.42 -7.85 -14.58
CA SER A 124 7.44 -7.01 -15.26
C SER A 124 7.57 -7.10 -16.78
N LEU A 125 8.79 -7.20 -17.30
CA LEU A 125 9.08 -7.35 -18.73
C LEU A 125 8.56 -8.67 -19.32
N LEU A 126 8.30 -9.70 -18.51
CA LEU A 126 7.61 -10.91 -18.95
C LEU A 126 6.20 -10.64 -19.50
N SER A 127 5.59 -9.51 -19.13
CA SER A 127 4.30 -9.05 -19.65
C SER A 127 4.45 -8.07 -20.82
N GLY A 128 5.68 -7.82 -21.32
CA GLY A 128 5.96 -6.87 -22.39
C GLY A 128 6.29 -5.45 -21.92
N PRO A 129 6.88 -4.61 -22.80
CA PRO A 129 7.47 -3.33 -22.41
C PRO A 129 6.44 -2.29 -21.94
N GLY A 130 5.27 -2.22 -22.59
CA GLY A 130 4.19 -1.29 -22.19
C GLY A 130 3.62 -1.63 -20.81
N ALA A 131 3.38 -2.92 -20.56
CA ALA A 131 2.97 -3.44 -19.27
C ALA A 131 4.05 -3.15 -18.20
N ALA A 132 5.31 -3.44 -18.51
CA ALA A 132 6.42 -3.17 -17.60
C ALA A 132 6.55 -1.69 -17.24
N ALA A 133 6.42 -0.79 -18.21
CA ALA A 133 6.44 0.65 -17.98
C ALA A 133 5.32 1.10 -17.02
N ALA A 134 4.10 0.56 -17.19
CA ALA A 134 2.98 0.84 -16.30
C ALA A 134 3.27 0.34 -14.88
N HIS A 135 3.64 -0.92 -14.71
CA HIS A 135 3.92 -1.48 -13.39
C HIS A 135 5.08 -0.77 -12.69
N LEU A 136 6.18 -0.50 -13.41
CA LEU A 136 7.34 0.19 -12.85
C LEU A 136 7.05 1.67 -12.51
N THR A 137 6.12 2.31 -13.21
CA THR A 137 5.61 3.63 -12.82
C THR A 137 4.88 3.56 -11.47
N GLY A 138 4.07 2.52 -11.24
CA GLY A 138 3.43 2.29 -9.95
C GLY A 138 4.44 2.02 -8.82
N VAL A 139 5.46 1.19 -9.09
CA VAL A 139 6.55 0.92 -8.13
C VAL A 139 7.36 2.18 -7.83
N ALA A 140 7.71 2.96 -8.86
CA ALA A 140 8.42 4.23 -8.71
C ALA A 140 7.60 5.25 -7.91
N ALA A 141 6.28 5.29 -8.11
CA ALA A 141 5.38 6.09 -7.28
C ALA A 141 5.45 5.67 -5.80
N GLY A 142 5.39 4.37 -5.50
CA GLY A 142 5.56 3.85 -4.14
C GLY A 142 6.89 4.24 -3.50
N TRP A 143 8.00 4.16 -4.24
CA TRP A 143 9.30 4.64 -3.78
C TRP A 143 9.31 6.15 -3.54
N GLY A 144 8.74 6.93 -4.46
CA GLY A 144 8.61 8.39 -4.34
C GLY A 144 7.78 8.81 -3.13
N TYR A 145 6.74 8.05 -2.79
CA TYR A 145 5.97 8.19 -1.56
C TYR A 145 6.86 8.02 -0.34
N ASN A 146 7.52 6.86 -0.22
CA ASN A 146 8.33 6.49 0.94
C ASN A 146 9.45 7.50 1.20
N MET A 147 10.11 7.96 0.13
CA MET A 147 11.30 8.82 0.24
C MET A 147 10.98 10.30 0.45
N ARG A 148 9.84 10.78 -0.05
CA ARG A 148 9.58 12.23 -0.05
C ARG A 148 8.11 12.61 0.03
N LEU A 149 7.27 12.09 -0.86
CA LEU A 149 5.94 12.64 -1.07
C LEU A 149 5.00 12.42 0.11
N LYS A 150 5.26 11.45 0.99
CA LYS A 150 4.49 11.30 2.24
C LYS A 150 4.57 12.50 3.18
N HIS A 151 5.59 13.36 3.04
CA HIS A 151 5.75 14.58 3.82
C HIS A 151 5.05 15.81 3.21
N THR A 152 4.38 15.67 2.06
CA THR A 152 3.82 16.80 1.32
C THR A 152 2.30 16.66 1.11
N PRO A 153 1.58 17.76 0.79
CA PRO A 153 0.18 17.68 0.40
C PRO A 153 -0.08 16.75 -0.80
N LEU A 154 0.96 16.42 -1.59
CA LEU A 154 0.86 15.50 -2.71
C LEU A 154 0.96 14.02 -2.30
N SER A 155 0.99 13.70 -1.00
CA SER A 155 1.02 12.32 -0.49
C SER A 155 -0.02 11.35 -1.07
N PRO A 156 -1.24 11.74 -1.51
CA PRO A 156 -2.17 10.81 -2.15
C PRO A 156 -1.81 10.48 -3.61
N LEU A 157 -1.07 11.35 -4.30
CA LEU A 157 -0.78 11.20 -5.73
C LEU A 157 -0.03 9.89 -6.04
N PRO A 158 1.01 9.48 -5.29
CA PRO A 158 1.65 8.20 -5.49
C PRO A 158 0.72 6.99 -5.40
N TYR A 159 -0.24 7.01 -4.48
CA TYR A 159 -1.22 5.94 -4.35
C TYR A 159 -2.20 5.92 -5.53
N ALA A 160 -2.66 7.10 -5.97
CA ALA A 160 -3.47 7.22 -7.17
C ALA A 160 -2.77 6.63 -8.39
N VAL A 161 -1.51 7.04 -8.63
CA VAL A 161 -0.68 6.53 -9.74
C VAL A 161 -0.42 5.03 -9.60
N GLY A 162 -0.05 4.58 -8.40
CA GLY A 162 0.22 3.17 -8.10
C GLY A 162 -0.96 2.27 -8.45
N PHE A 163 -2.15 2.58 -7.93
CA PHE A 163 -3.33 1.76 -8.18
C PHE A 163 -3.89 1.92 -9.59
N ALA A 164 -3.82 3.11 -10.20
CA ALA A 164 -4.21 3.34 -11.59
C ALA A 164 -3.34 2.57 -12.59
N SER A 165 -2.07 2.31 -12.24
CA SER A 165 -1.15 1.56 -13.09
C SER A 165 -1.45 0.07 -13.19
N LEU A 166 -2.14 -0.51 -12.19
CA LEU A 166 -2.40 -1.95 -12.12
C LEU A 166 -3.31 -2.48 -13.24
N PRO A 167 -4.48 -1.87 -13.54
CA PRO A 167 -5.28 -2.31 -14.69
C PRO A 167 -4.53 -2.10 -16.02
N VAL A 168 -3.75 -1.02 -16.16
CA VAL A 168 -2.93 -0.77 -17.35
C VAL A 168 -1.86 -1.85 -17.51
N PHE A 169 -1.21 -2.27 -16.41
CA PHE A 169 -0.26 -3.38 -16.41
C PHE A 169 -0.90 -4.67 -16.91
N VAL A 170 -2.10 -4.99 -16.40
CA VAL A 170 -2.81 -6.21 -16.77
C VAL A 170 -3.20 -6.21 -18.25
N THR A 171 -3.84 -5.15 -18.75
CA THR A 171 -4.38 -5.15 -20.13
C THR A 171 -3.31 -4.96 -21.20
N LEU A 172 -2.26 -4.18 -20.93
CA LEU A 172 -1.10 -4.11 -21.83
C LEU A 172 -0.27 -5.39 -21.82
N GLY A 173 -0.44 -6.24 -20.81
CA GLY A 173 0.20 -7.55 -20.71
C GLY A 173 -0.45 -8.66 -21.55
N LEU A 174 -1.58 -8.39 -22.19
CA LEU A 174 -2.28 -9.38 -23.01
C LEU A 174 -1.52 -9.66 -24.33
N PRO A 175 -1.73 -10.84 -24.96
CA PRO A 175 -1.14 -11.16 -26.26
C PRO A 175 -1.45 -10.12 -27.35
N ARG A 176 -2.62 -9.47 -27.25
CA ARG A 176 -2.98 -8.26 -27.98
C ARG A 176 -3.12 -7.13 -26.96
N PRO A 177 -2.06 -6.31 -26.77
CA PRO A 177 -2.10 -5.22 -25.80
C PRO A 177 -3.18 -4.21 -26.13
N VAL A 178 -3.90 -3.80 -25.10
CA VAL A 178 -5.02 -2.87 -25.20
C VAL A 178 -5.03 -1.96 -23.99
N TRP A 179 -5.33 -0.68 -24.21
CA TRP A 179 -5.49 0.26 -23.10
C TRP A 179 -6.79 -0.06 -22.36
N PRO A 180 -6.79 -0.06 -21.02
CA PRO A 180 -8.02 -0.24 -20.27
C PRO A 180 -8.94 0.97 -20.48
N VAL A 181 -10.24 0.71 -20.43
CA VAL A 181 -11.24 1.79 -20.43
C VAL A 181 -11.00 2.76 -19.26
N TRP A 182 -11.19 4.05 -19.53
CA TRP A 182 -10.77 5.13 -18.63
C TRP A 182 -11.37 5.03 -17.21
N TRP A 183 -12.59 4.52 -17.08
CA TRP A 183 -13.29 4.41 -15.80
C TRP A 183 -12.66 3.34 -14.89
N VAL A 184 -12.03 2.29 -15.45
CA VAL A 184 -11.26 1.31 -14.67
C VAL A 184 -10.00 1.96 -14.07
N VAL A 185 -9.31 2.79 -14.86
CA VAL A 185 -8.13 3.55 -14.40
C VAL A 185 -8.52 4.55 -13.33
N ALA A 186 -9.62 5.27 -13.52
CA ALA A 186 -10.15 6.23 -12.55
C ALA A 186 -10.58 5.54 -11.24
N ALA A 187 -11.27 4.39 -11.31
CA ALA A 187 -11.63 3.60 -10.14
C ALA A 187 -10.38 3.13 -9.38
N GLY A 188 -9.35 2.64 -10.09
CA GLY A 188 -8.06 2.29 -9.51
C GLY A 188 -7.44 3.48 -8.76
N ALA A 189 -7.37 4.66 -9.40
CA ALA A 189 -6.84 5.86 -8.78
C ALA A 189 -7.59 6.24 -7.48
N LEU A 190 -8.92 6.22 -7.50
CA LEU A 190 -9.76 6.52 -6.34
C LEU A 190 -9.57 5.48 -5.22
N LEU A 191 -9.51 4.19 -5.54
CA LEU A 191 -9.20 3.14 -4.57
C LEU A 191 -7.82 3.37 -3.93
N GLY A 192 -6.82 3.79 -4.71
CA GLY A 192 -5.51 4.17 -4.20
C GLY A 192 -5.58 5.32 -3.20
N VAL A 193 -6.27 6.41 -3.55
CA VAL A 193 -6.45 7.56 -2.64
C VAL A 193 -7.18 7.14 -1.36
N GLY A 194 -8.25 6.34 -1.47
CA GLY A 194 -8.95 5.79 -0.31
C GLY A 194 -8.03 4.94 0.56
N ALA A 195 -7.25 4.04 -0.05
CA ALA A 195 -6.26 3.19 0.61
C ALA A 195 -5.21 4.01 1.36
N HIS A 196 -4.71 5.10 0.77
CA HIS A 196 -3.80 6.04 1.44
C HIS A 196 -4.40 6.62 2.72
N LEU A 197 -5.63 7.13 2.63
CA LEU A 197 -6.32 7.73 3.77
C LEU A 197 -6.51 6.73 4.92
N VAL A 198 -6.97 5.51 4.65
CA VAL A 198 -7.14 4.49 5.69
C VAL A 198 -5.82 3.92 6.21
N ASN A 199 -4.78 3.89 5.39
CA ASN A 199 -3.47 3.38 5.79
C ASN A 199 -2.78 4.34 6.76
N VAL A 200 -2.94 5.65 6.53
CA VAL A 200 -2.39 6.69 7.40
C VAL A 200 -3.23 6.91 8.65
N LEU A 201 -4.56 6.69 8.58
CA LEU A 201 -5.50 7.02 9.65
C LEU A 201 -5.08 6.54 11.06
N PRO A 202 -4.57 5.32 11.30
CA PRO A 202 -4.20 4.86 12.63
C PRO A 202 -3.03 5.64 13.23
N ASP A 203 -2.12 6.14 12.38
CA ASP A 203 -0.78 6.61 12.76
C ASP A 203 -0.64 8.16 12.67
N ILE A 204 -1.71 8.89 12.32
CA ILE A 204 -1.66 10.35 12.08
C ILE A 204 -0.93 11.15 13.16
N GLU A 205 -1.21 10.94 14.44
CA GLU A 205 -0.58 11.74 15.50
C GLU A 205 0.89 11.37 15.72
N ASP A 206 1.26 10.09 15.57
CA ASP A 206 2.64 9.63 15.70
C ASP A 206 3.48 10.11 14.50
N ASP A 207 2.86 10.11 13.32
CA ASP A 207 3.38 10.71 12.09
C ASP A 207 3.67 12.20 12.26
N LEU A 208 2.71 12.95 12.82
CA LEU A 208 2.87 14.38 13.10
C LEU A 208 4.00 14.64 14.10
N ALA A 209 4.09 13.82 15.16
CA ALA A 209 5.15 13.91 16.17
C ALA A 209 6.56 13.67 15.58
N THR A 210 6.65 12.89 14.50
CA THR A 210 7.92 12.60 13.80
C THR A 210 8.13 13.42 12.53
N GLY A 211 7.27 14.40 12.27
CA GLY A 211 7.43 15.37 11.17
C GLY A 211 6.87 14.93 9.81
N VAL A 212 6.05 13.88 9.76
CA VAL A 212 5.26 13.52 8.57
C VAL A 212 4.05 14.46 8.47
N ARG A 213 4.01 15.25 7.40
CA ARG A 213 2.98 16.28 7.18
C ARG A 213 2.34 16.14 5.80
N GLY A 214 1.91 14.93 5.48
CA GLY A 214 1.13 14.62 4.29
C GLY A 214 -0.26 15.26 4.32
N LEU A 215 -1.03 15.08 3.25
CA LEU A 215 -2.42 15.56 3.19
C LEU A 215 -3.29 14.98 4.31
N PRO A 216 -3.28 13.66 4.60
CA PRO A 216 -4.11 13.11 5.68
C PRO A 216 -3.77 13.72 7.04
N GLN A 217 -2.48 13.94 7.32
CA GLN A 217 -2.02 14.55 8.57
C GLN A 217 -2.46 16.01 8.69
N ARG A 218 -2.54 16.75 7.57
CA ARG A 218 -3.06 18.13 7.54
C ARG A 218 -4.57 18.21 7.74
N LEU A 219 -5.30 17.24 7.18
CA LEU A 219 -6.76 17.14 7.34
C LEU A 219 -7.15 16.64 8.74
N GLY A 220 -6.30 15.83 9.35
CA GLY A 220 -6.52 15.24 10.66
C GLY A 220 -7.41 13.99 10.62
N ARG A 221 -7.45 13.29 11.76
CA ARG A 221 -8.12 11.99 11.93
C ARG A 221 -9.62 12.05 11.59
N THR A 222 -10.33 13.07 12.06
CA THR A 222 -11.78 13.19 11.87
C THR A 222 -12.15 13.35 10.39
N ALA A 223 -11.45 14.22 9.66
CA ALA A 223 -11.70 14.40 8.24
C ALA A 223 -11.36 13.13 7.45
N CYS A 224 -10.22 12.48 7.74
CA CYS A 224 -9.82 11.25 7.06
C CYS A 224 -10.80 10.09 7.31
N ARG A 225 -11.39 10.01 8.51
CA ARG A 225 -12.39 8.99 8.88
C ARG A 225 -13.63 9.03 7.98
N TRP A 226 -14.03 10.22 7.52
CA TRP A 226 -15.16 10.39 6.61
C TRP A 226 -14.76 10.42 5.14
N LEU A 227 -13.63 11.06 4.83
CA LEU A 227 -13.17 11.18 3.45
C LEU A 227 -12.78 9.83 2.85
N ALA A 228 -12.16 8.95 3.63
CA ALA A 228 -11.73 7.63 3.15
C ALA A 228 -12.90 6.79 2.61
N PRO A 229 -13.97 6.49 3.38
CA PRO A 229 -15.10 5.74 2.86
C PRO A 229 -15.80 6.48 1.70
N SER A 230 -15.90 7.81 1.72
CA SER A 230 -16.48 8.58 0.62
C SER A 230 -15.71 8.42 -0.69
N VAL A 231 -14.37 8.49 -0.67
CA VAL A 231 -13.53 8.30 -1.85
C VAL A 231 -13.63 6.86 -2.36
N MET A 232 -13.69 5.88 -1.47
CA MET A 232 -13.85 4.47 -1.86
C MET A 232 -15.23 4.19 -2.46
N LEU A 233 -16.29 4.80 -1.93
CA LEU A 233 -17.62 4.70 -2.51
C LEU A 233 -17.72 5.42 -3.85
N ALA A 234 -17.00 6.53 -4.04
CA ALA A 234 -16.87 7.15 -5.36
C ALA A 234 -16.21 6.18 -6.35
N ALA A 235 -15.17 5.43 -5.94
CA ALA A 235 -14.57 4.41 -6.79
C ALA A 235 -15.56 3.31 -7.18
N VAL A 236 -16.36 2.82 -6.23
CA VAL A 236 -17.43 1.84 -6.50
C VAL A 236 -18.48 2.44 -7.44
N GLY A 237 -18.88 3.70 -7.24
CA GLY A 237 -19.78 4.42 -8.13
C GLY A 237 -19.26 4.48 -9.57
N VAL A 238 -17.96 4.75 -9.75
CA VAL A 238 -17.30 4.72 -11.07
C VAL A 238 -17.33 3.32 -11.69
N VAL A 239 -17.09 2.26 -10.91
CA VAL A 239 -17.18 0.86 -11.41
C VAL A 239 -18.62 0.49 -11.79
N VAL A 240 -19.61 0.99 -11.06
CA VAL A 240 -21.02 0.69 -11.29
C VAL A 240 -21.60 1.47 -12.48
N ALA A 241 -21.19 2.72 -12.66
CA ALA A 241 -21.71 3.62 -13.69
C ALA A 241 -20.84 3.70 -14.95
N GLY A 242 -19.62 3.17 -14.91
CA GLY A 242 -18.66 3.21 -16.01
C GLY A 242 -19.07 2.40 -17.24
N PRO A 243 -19.48 1.12 -17.08
CA PRO A 243 -19.98 0.32 -18.19
C PRO A 243 -21.23 0.91 -18.87
N PRO A 244 -21.40 0.76 -20.19
CA PRO A 244 -22.59 1.23 -20.89
C PRO A 244 -23.84 0.41 -20.50
N GLY A 245 -24.94 1.11 -20.22
CA GLY A 245 -26.22 0.50 -19.84
C GLY A 245 -26.55 0.61 -18.36
N PRO A 246 -27.70 0.08 -17.91
CA PRO A 246 -28.09 0.16 -16.52
C PRO A 246 -27.21 -0.73 -15.64
N ALA A 247 -26.85 -0.23 -14.45
CA ALA A 247 -26.06 -0.96 -13.46
C ALA A 247 -26.61 -2.35 -13.08
N GLY A 248 -27.92 -2.56 -13.26
CA GLY A 248 -28.64 -3.76 -12.88
C GLY A 248 -28.66 -4.00 -11.37
N ALA A 249 -29.34 -5.05 -10.94
CA ALA A 249 -29.43 -5.41 -9.51
C ALA A 249 -28.05 -5.72 -8.89
N GLY A 250 -27.13 -6.29 -9.67
CA GLY A 250 -25.77 -6.61 -9.22
C GLY A 250 -24.93 -5.37 -8.89
N GLY A 251 -24.98 -4.32 -9.72
CA GLY A 251 -24.28 -3.07 -9.46
C GLY A 251 -24.86 -2.31 -8.25
N LEU A 252 -26.19 -2.33 -8.09
CA LEU A 252 -26.85 -1.74 -6.92
C LEU A 252 -26.51 -2.50 -5.64
N CYS A 253 -26.55 -3.84 -5.67
CA CYS A 253 -26.17 -4.67 -4.52
C CYS A 253 -24.72 -4.40 -4.08
N LEU A 254 -23.79 -4.31 -5.05
CA LEU A 254 -22.41 -3.94 -4.78
C LEU A 254 -22.29 -2.59 -4.06
N ALA A 255 -22.97 -1.56 -4.58
CA ALA A 255 -22.93 -0.22 -4.00
C ALA A 255 -23.47 -0.22 -2.55
N VAL A 256 -24.56 -0.94 -2.29
CA VAL A 256 -25.15 -1.08 -0.95
C VAL A 256 -24.20 -1.81 0.00
N VAL A 257 -23.65 -2.96 -0.41
CA VAL A 257 -22.73 -3.74 0.44
C VAL A 257 -21.44 -2.97 0.70
N ALA A 258 -20.86 -2.33 -0.33
CA ALA A 258 -19.69 -1.48 -0.17
C ALA A 258 -19.97 -0.30 0.77
N GLY A 259 -21.15 0.33 0.66
CA GLY A 259 -21.63 1.37 1.56
C GLY A 259 -21.66 0.88 3.01
N ALA A 260 -22.31 -0.26 3.26
CA ALA A 260 -22.41 -0.84 4.59
C ALA A 260 -21.04 -1.15 5.20
N VAL A 261 -20.12 -1.76 4.41
CA VAL A 261 -18.77 -2.10 4.88
C VAL A 261 -17.94 -0.84 5.15
N ALA A 262 -18.00 0.15 4.25
CA ALA A 262 -17.25 1.41 4.40
C ALA A 262 -17.72 2.18 5.64
N VAL A 263 -19.04 2.25 5.85
CA VAL A 263 -19.64 2.86 7.05
C VAL A 263 -19.28 2.07 8.29
N ALA A 264 -19.48 0.74 8.34
CA ALA A 264 -19.15 -0.06 9.53
C ALA A 264 -17.66 0.02 9.90
N GLY A 265 -16.78 -0.05 8.91
CA GLY A 265 -15.33 0.03 9.07
C GLY A 265 -14.84 1.36 9.65
N THR A 266 -15.59 2.44 9.42
CA THR A 266 -15.27 3.79 9.91
C THR A 266 -16.14 4.21 11.09
N ALA A 267 -17.31 3.63 11.30
CA ALA A 267 -18.25 3.94 12.39
C ALA A 267 -17.80 3.36 13.72
N THR A 268 -17.12 2.21 13.73
CA THR A 268 -16.49 1.72 14.95
C THR A 268 -15.52 2.78 15.45
N ALA A 269 -15.62 3.15 16.73
CA ALA A 269 -14.61 3.95 17.42
C ALA A 269 -13.34 3.09 17.55
N ALA A 270 -12.72 2.82 16.42
CA ALA A 270 -11.48 2.11 16.31
C ALA A 270 -10.47 2.97 17.06
N GLY A 271 -10.09 2.52 18.26
CA GLY A 271 -9.11 3.21 19.10
C GLY A 271 -7.81 3.47 18.34
N ARG A 272 -6.95 4.33 18.90
CA ARG A 272 -5.61 4.59 18.36
C ARG A 272 -4.92 3.26 18.00
N GLY A 273 -4.44 3.13 16.77
CA GLY A 273 -3.79 1.91 16.27
C GLY A 273 -4.68 0.80 15.71
N SER A 274 -6.01 0.96 15.65
CA SER A 274 -6.90 -0.06 15.06
C SER A 274 -6.73 -0.17 13.54
N ARG A 275 -6.59 -1.41 13.04
CA ARG A 275 -6.48 -1.73 11.60
C ARG A 275 -7.83 -2.06 10.93
N TRP A 276 -8.94 -1.96 11.66
CA TRP A 276 -10.27 -2.24 11.11
C TRP A 276 -10.66 -1.37 9.92
N PRO A 277 -10.43 -0.04 9.92
CA PRO A 277 -10.72 0.80 8.76
C PRO A 277 -9.97 0.36 7.51
N PHE A 278 -8.71 -0.04 7.67
CA PHE A 278 -7.87 -0.56 6.59
C PHE A 278 -8.39 -1.89 6.02
N ARG A 279 -8.81 -2.82 6.89
CA ARG A 279 -9.39 -4.10 6.46
C ARG A 279 -10.74 -3.92 5.77
N ALA A 280 -11.59 -3.03 6.27
CA ALA A 280 -12.85 -2.70 5.61
C ALA A 280 -12.62 -2.12 4.22
N ALA A 281 -11.61 -1.25 4.07
CA ALA A 281 -11.20 -0.74 2.78
C ALA A 281 -10.71 -1.86 1.83
N MET A 282 -9.92 -2.82 2.32
CA MET A 282 -9.54 -3.98 1.52
C MET A 282 -10.75 -4.80 1.05
N VAL A 283 -11.77 -4.97 1.90
CA VAL A 283 -13.01 -5.66 1.52
C VAL A 283 -13.74 -4.88 0.42
N VAL A 284 -13.90 -3.56 0.56
CA VAL A 284 -14.54 -2.71 -0.48
C VAL A 284 -13.75 -2.77 -1.80
N ALA A 285 -12.42 -2.73 -1.75
CA ALA A 285 -11.58 -2.90 -2.93
C ALA A 285 -11.76 -4.30 -3.56
N GLY A 286 -11.81 -5.35 -2.74
CA GLY A 286 -12.07 -6.71 -3.20
C GLY A 286 -13.44 -6.86 -3.86
N LEU A 287 -14.49 -6.23 -3.31
CA LEU A 287 -15.83 -6.19 -3.90
C LEU A 287 -15.83 -5.49 -5.27
N ALA A 288 -15.13 -4.36 -5.39
CA ALA A 288 -14.96 -3.67 -6.66
C ALA A 288 -14.23 -4.56 -7.69
N VAL A 289 -13.16 -5.25 -7.27
CA VAL A 289 -12.44 -6.20 -8.13
C VAL A 289 -13.37 -7.33 -8.57
N VAL A 290 -14.10 -7.97 -7.66
CA VAL A 290 -15.06 -9.06 -8.01
C VAL A 290 -16.06 -8.59 -9.06
N ARG A 291 -16.57 -7.36 -8.96
CA ARG A 291 -17.46 -6.79 -9.98
C ARG A 291 -16.77 -6.66 -11.33
N LEU A 292 -15.51 -6.20 -11.35
CA LEU A 292 -14.69 -6.10 -12.55
C LEU A 292 -14.42 -7.48 -13.18
N LEU A 293 -14.20 -8.52 -12.36
CA LEU A 293 -14.04 -9.90 -12.84
C LEU A 293 -15.30 -10.39 -13.56
N GLY A 294 -16.48 -10.06 -13.02
CA GLY A 294 -17.77 -10.41 -13.63
C GLY A 294 -18.09 -9.67 -14.94
N SER A 295 -17.41 -8.55 -15.21
CA SER A 295 -17.53 -7.77 -16.45
C SER A 295 -16.35 -7.99 -17.40
N GLY A 296 -15.65 -9.13 -17.33
CA GLY A 296 -14.33 -9.35 -17.98
C GLY A 296 -14.19 -8.96 -19.46
N ALA A 297 -15.27 -8.90 -20.24
CA ALA A 297 -15.27 -8.43 -21.64
C ALA A 297 -15.32 -6.90 -21.82
N GLU A 298 -15.65 -6.14 -20.77
CA GLU A 298 -15.84 -4.66 -20.79
C GLU A 298 -14.64 -3.90 -20.20
N LEU A 299 -13.56 -4.61 -19.84
CA LEU A 299 -12.35 -4.00 -19.27
C LEU A 299 -11.46 -3.31 -20.32
N VAL A 300 -11.79 -3.49 -21.60
CA VAL A 300 -11.01 -3.12 -22.78
C VAL A 300 -11.88 -2.37 -23.76
#